data_AF-A0A151PHN4-F1
#
_entry.id   AF-A0A151PHN4-F1
#
_cell.length_a   1.000
_cell.length_b   1.000
_cell.length_c   1.000
_cell.angle_alpha   90.00
_cell.angle_beta   90.00
_cell.angle_gamma   90.00
#
_symmetry.space_group_name_H-M   'P 1'
#
loop_
_entity.id
_entity.type
_entity.pdbx_description
1 polymer ?
#
loop_
_entity_poly.entity_id
_entity_poly.type
_entity_poly.pdbx_seq_one_letter_code
_entity_poly.pdbx_strand_id
1 'polypeptide(L)'
;MAAQRAGPSTAPAAAGPRAAKASTTGVEEKLEVVTLLRLREQIKQQFMECSTVVSAGEESTPDQVMEEGLIEATVEELEREMEQAKISFQNKTLALHRVQLMNALRTKLRKNDDDSKLILETIKRILMLSTAAIESQKQAREMEEKLNDIKRKRLSLKQAGEKKLLQIHTMKKKQKEELESIEVGEMLKRIRRNLQKETEMTTLIQNIFQSIIIGSRVNWAEDPALKAIVLQLEKNVALI
;
A
#
# COMPACT_ATOMS: atom_id res chain seq x y z
N MET A 1 31.24 -46.73 69.98
CA MET A 1 31.39 -48.01 69.27
C MET A 1 30.93 -47.74 67.83
N ALA A 2 31.72 -47.85 66.75
CA ALA A 2 32.82 -48.79 66.41
C ALA A 2 32.32 -50.26 66.38
N ALA A 3 32.59 -51.09 65.37
CA ALA A 3 33.58 -51.04 64.27
C ALA A 3 32.96 -51.63 62.95
N GLN A 4 33.39 -51.34 61.70
CA GLN A 4 34.57 -51.86 60.94
C GLN A 4 34.36 -53.34 60.46
N ARG A 5 34.74 -53.84 59.25
CA ARG A 5 35.67 -53.42 58.16
C ARG A 5 35.33 -54.03 56.76
N ALA A 6 36.23 -53.82 55.79
CA ALA A 6 36.34 -54.33 54.40
C ALA A 6 36.50 -55.88 54.27
N GLY A 7 36.69 -56.52 53.08
CA GLY A 7 37.12 -56.01 51.75
C GLY A 7 37.18 -57.05 50.59
N PRO A 8 38.24 -57.12 49.74
CA PRO A 8 38.03 -57.06 48.27
C PRO A 8 38.79 -58.07 47.36
N SER A 9 38.56 -57.95 46.04
CA SER A 9 39.41 -58.37 44.88
C SER A 9 39.05 -57.46 43.67
N THR A 10 39.83 -57.05 42.66
CA THR A 10 41.16 -57.36 42.03
C THR A 10 41.15 -58.21 40.73
N ALA A 11 42.08 -57.91 39.80
CA ALA A 11 42.14 -58.39 38.40
C ALA A 11 43.59 -58.62 37.88
N PRO A 12 43.82 -59.23 36.69
CA PRO A 12 45.06 -59.18 35.90
C PRO A 12 44.90 -58.48 34.52
N ALA A 13 45.95 -58.47 33.67
CA ALA A 13 45.97 -57.78 32.34
C ALA A 13 47.02 -58.37 31.36
N ALA A 14 47.33 -57.64 30.25
CA ALA A 14 48.47 -57.77 29.29
C ALA A 14 48.23 -58.53 27.95
N ALA A 15 49.08 -58.47 26.89
CA ALA A 15 49.84 -57.35 26.25
C ALA A 15 50.62 -57.77 24.94
N GLY A 16 50.55 -56.97 23.86
CA GLY A 16 51.52 -56.90 22.73
C GLY A 16 51.62 -58.08 21.73
N PRO A 17 52.56 -58.09 20.73
CA PRO A 17 53.49 -57.03 20.30
C PRO A 17 53.84 -56.88 18.76
N ARG A 18 54.15 -55.63 18.31
CA ARG A 18 55.29 -55.18 17.45
C ARG A 18 55.64 -55.82 16.06
N ALA A 19 55.63 -55.01 14.97
CA ALA A 19 56.69 -54.84 13.91
C ALA A 19 56.12 -54.19 12.59
N ALA A 20 56.89 -53.91 11.52
CA ALA A 20 57.82 -52.77 11.33
C ALA A 20 58.27 -52.59 9.84
N LYS A 21 57.82 -51.51 9.16
CA LYS A 21 58.31 -50.89 7.89
C LYS A 21 58.78 -51.74 6.68
N ALA A 22 58.11 -51.56 5.53
CA ALA A 22 58.73 -51.46 4.20
C ALA A 22 57.84 -50.62 3.25
N SER A 23 58.40 -50.05 2.16
CA SER A 23 57.80 -48.95 1.38
C SER A 23 56.96 -49.35 0.15
N THR A 24 55.73 -48.82 0.07
CA THR A 24 54.82 -48.84 -1.12
C THR A 24 54.23 -47.45 -1.46
N THR A 25 54.56 -46.42 -0.68
CA THR A 25 53.78 -45.17 -0.51
C THR A 25 53.42 -44.41 -1.79
N GLY A 26 54.32 -44.31 -2.78
CA GLY A 26 54.14 -43.43 -3.94
C GLY A 26 53.02 -43.79 -4.93
N VAL A 27 52.46 -45.00 -4.83
CA VAL A 27 51.29 -45.45 -5.64
C VAL A 27 50.04 -45.56 -4.77
N GLU A 28 50.21 -46.00 -3.52
CA GLU A 28 49.13 -46.26 -2.58
C GLU A 28 48.43 -44.96 -2.14
N GLU A 29 49.19 -43.91 -1.80
CA GLU A 29 48.65 -42.57 -1.52
C GLU A 29 47.86 -41.99 -2.70
N LYS A 30 48.27 -42.26 -3.95
CA LYS A 30 47.55 -41.81 -5.14
C LYS A 30 46.24 -42.56 -5.35
N LEU A 31 46.22 -43.87 -5.03
CA LEU A 31 45.00 -44.66 -5.10
C LEU A 31 44.00 -44.23 -4.01
N GLU A 32 44.49 -43.94 -2.81
CA GLU A 32 43.72 -43.42 -1.67
C GLU A 32 43.17 -42.01 -1.92
N VAL A 33 43.94 -41.10 -2.51
CA VAL A 33 43.43 -39.78 -2.94
C VAL A 33 42.34 -39.92 -4.01
N VAL A 34 42.46 -40.89 -4.94
CA VAL A 34 41.44 -41.13 -5.98
C VAL A 34 40.17 -41.74 -5.38
N THR A 35 40.25 -42.63 -4.39
CA THR A 35 39.05 -43.14 -3.70
C THR A 35 38.39 -42.08 -2.82
N LEU A 36 39.16 -41.24 -2.13
CA LEU A 36 38.64 -40.10 -1.36
C LEU A 36 37.95 -39.06 -2.26
N LEU A 37 38.50 -38.76 -3.44
CA LEU A 37 37.86 -37.87 -4.41
C LEU A 37 36.54 -38.47 -4.95
N ARG A 38 36.49 -39.78 -5.20
CA ARG A 38 35.25 -40.47 -5.59
C ARG A 38 34.20 -40.42 -4.48
N LEU A 39 34.59 -40.68 -3.24
CA LEU A 39 33.70 -40.63 -2.07
C LEU A 39 33.17 -39.22 -1.83
N ARG A 40 34.01 -38.18 -2.00
CA ARG A 40 33.59 -36.77 -1.94
C ARG A 40 32.51 -36.46 -2.96
N GLU A 41 32.68 -36.90 -4.21
CA GLU A 41 31.70 -36.62 -5.26
C GLU A 41 30.41 -37.43 -5.07
N GLN A 42 30.49 -38.65 -4.52
CA GLN A 42 29.30 -39.42 -4.09
C GLN A 42 28.54 -38.74 -2.94
N ILE A 43 29.23 -38.26 -1.90
CA ILE A 43 28.60 -37.52 -0.80
C ILE A 43 27.96 -36.21 -1.30
N LYS A 44 28.63 -35.50 -2.21
CA LYS A 44 28.08 -34.30 -2.86
C LYS A 44 26.85 -34.63 -3.70
N GLN A 45 26.87 -35.72 -4.47
CA GLN A 45 25.74 -36.17 -5.27
C GLN A 45 24.54 -36.55 -4.38
N GLN A 46 24.76 -37.32 -3.32
CA GLN A 46 23.73 -37.66 -2.32
C GLN A 46 23.16 -36.42 -1.62
N PHE A 47 24.02 -35.44 -1.28
CA PHE A 47 23.57 -34.17 -0.71
C PHE A 47 22.71 -33.37 -1.69
N MET A 48 23.08 -33.33 -2.98
CA MET A 48 22.26 -32.69 -4.02
C MET A 48 20.94 -33.44 -4.21
N GLU A 49 20.93 -34.77 -4.25
CA GLU A 49 19.72 -35.60 -4.34
C GLU A 49 18.77 -35.32 -3.18
N CYS A 50 19.24 -35.43 -1.93
CA CYS A 50 18.44 -35.08 -0.75
C CYS A 50 17.96 -33.63 -0.77
N SER A 51 18.80 -32.67 -1.18
CA SER A 51 18.42 -31.26 -1.32
C SER A 51 17.30 -31.06 -2.35
N THR A 52 17.40 -31.70 -3.52
CA THR A 52 16.34 -31.64 -4.54
C THR A 52 15.05 -32.32 -4.11
N VAL A 53 15.11 -33.41 -3.32
CA VAL A 53 13.92 -34.07 -2.77
C VAL A 53 13.26 -33.21 -1.68
N VAL A 54 14.04 -32.52 -0.85
CA VAL A 54 13.50 -31.56 0.13
C VAL A 54 12.83 -30.38 -0.58
N SER A 55 13.52 -29.70 -1.51
CA SER A 55 12.93 -28.53 -2.18
C SER A 55 11.80 -28.87 -3.16
N ALA A 56 11.73 -30.10 -3.69
CA ALA A 56 10.55 -30.60 -4.39
C ALA A 56 9.38 -30.97 -3.44
N GLY A 57 9.65 -31.09 -2.13
CA GLY A 57 8.63 -31.19 -1.08
C GLY A 57 8.25 -29.84 -0.44
N GLU A 58 9.08 -28.81 -0.60
CA GLU A 58 8.78 -27.41 -0.22
C GLU A 58 7.87 -26.70 -1.24
N GLU A 59 7.75 -27.23 -2.46
CA GLU A 59 6.77 -26.75 -3.46
C GLU A 59 5.37 -27.33 -3.12
N SER A 60 4.78 -26.83 -2.03
CA SER A 60 3.50 -27.27 -1.47
C SER A 60 2.42 -27.49 -2.54
N THR A 61 1.88 -28.70 -2.62
CA THR A 61 0.86 -29.01 -3.62
C THR A 61 -0.41 -28.19 -3.38
N PRO A 62 -1.20 -27.84 -4.42
CA PRO A 62 -2.43 -27.06 -4.25
C PRO A 62 -3.42 -27.68 -3.26
N ASP A 63 -3.48 -29.00 -3.20
CA ASP A 63 -4.32 -29.73 -2.23
C ASP A 63 -3.81 -29.56 -0.79
N GLN A 64 -2.49 -29.56 -0.55
CA GLN A 64 -1.92 -29.28 0.78
C GLN A 64 -2.14 -27.85 1.23
N VAL A 65 -2.02 -26.85 0.33
CA VAL A 65 -2.31 -25.45 0.67
C VAL A 65 -3.81 -25.24 0.94
N MET A 66 -4.68 -25.97 0.24
CA MET A 66 -6.13 -25.98 0.48
C MET A 66 -6.49 -26.70 1.79
N GLU A 67 -5.79 -27.79 2.14
CA GLU A 67 -5.95 -28.50 3.41
C GLU A 67 -5.42 -27.65 4.59
N GLU A 68 -4.27 -26.98 4.45
CA GLU A 68 -3.71 -26.08 5.46
C GLU A 68 -4.63 -24.87 5.71
N GLY A 69 -5.16 -24.24 4.65
CA GLY A 69 -6.14 -23.15 4.80
C GLY A 69 -7.49 -23.62 5.37
N LEU A 70 -7.89 -24.87 5.14
CA LEU A 70 -9.06 -25.47 5.79
C LEU A 70 -8.79 -25.74 7.28
N ILE A 71 -7.61 -26.23 7.62
CA ILE A 71 -7.16 -26.43 9.01
C ILE A 71 -7.12 -25.08 9.73
N GLU A 72 -6.50 -24.05 9.15
CA GLU A 72 -6.44 -22.69 9.72
C GLU A 72 -7.85 -22.14 9.98
N ALA A 73 -8.77 -22.24 9.01
CA ALA A 73 -10.17 -21.83 9.18
C ALA A 73 -10.90 -22.62 10.27
N THR A 74 -10.64 -23.92 10.46
CA THR A 74 -11.21 -24.70 11.57
C THR A 74 -10.57 -24.37 12.92
N VAL A 75 -9.28 -24.01 12.96
CA VAL A 75 -8.60 -23.55 14.17
C VAL A 75 -9.17 -22.20 14.60
N GLU A 76 -9.33 -21.24 13.68
CA GLU A 76 -10.00 -19.98 14.00
C GLU A 76 -11.43 -20.18 14.54
N GLU A 77 -12.21 -21.10 13.96
CA GLU A 77 -13.57 -21.36 14.43
C GLU A 77 -13.57 -22.01 15.82
N LEU A 78 -12.66 -22.96 16.08
CA LEU A 78 -12.49 -23.55 17.41
C LEU A 78 -12.02 -22.52 18.45
N GLU A 79 -11.19 -21.55 18.07
CA GLU A 79 -10.83 -20.41 18.95
C GLU A 79 -12.02 -19.50 19.22
N ARG A 80 -12.84 -19.18 18.19
CA ARG A 80 -14.08 -18.43 18.33
C ARG A 80 -15.09 -19.15 19.24
N GLU A 81 -15.31 -20.45 19.03
CA GLU A 81 -16.16 -21.28 19.88
C GLU A 81 -15.63 -21.36 21.33
N MET A 82 -14.31 -21.54 21.51
CA MET A 82 -13.67 -21.60 22.82
C MET A 82 -13.84 -20.30 23.60
N GLU A 83 -13.56 -19.14 22.99
CA GLU A 83 -13.72 -17.85 23.67
C GLU A 83 -15.20 -17.57 23.97
N GLN A 84 -16.11 -17.88 23.05
CA GLN A 84 -17.55 -17.77 23.27
C GLN A 84 -18.05 -18.71 24.39
N ALA A 85 -17.53 -19.94 24.48
CA ALA A 85 -17.83 -20.88 25.56
C ALA A 85 -17.28 -20.38 26.91
N LYS A 86 -16.08 -19.80 26.93
CA LYS A 86 -15.42 -19.16 28.08
C LYS A 86 -16.22 -17.96 28.58
N ILE A 87 -16.64 -17.06 27.69
CA ILE A 87 -17.54 -15.94 28.00
C ILE A 87 -18.90 -16.44 28.51
N SER A 88 -19.46 -17.49 27.89
CA SER A 88 -20.71 -18.12 28.33
C SER A 88 -20.60 -18.69 29.75
N PHE A 89 -19.51 -19.40 30.07
CA PHE A 89 -19.23 -19.96 31.39
C PHE A 89 -19.04 -18.87 32.45
N GLN A 90 -18.28 -17.82 32.15
CA GLN A 90 -18.08 -16.67 33.07
C GLN A 90 -19.41 -15.97 33.36
N ASN A 91 -20.24 -15.73 32.34
CA ASN A 91 -21.56 -15.12 32.50
C ASN A 91 -22.52 -15.99 33.34
N LYS A 92 -22.56 -17.30 33.09
CA LYS A 92 -23.35 -18.27 33.89
C LYS A 92 -22.88 -18.31 35.35
N THR A 93 -21.58 -18.34 35.59
CA THR A 93 -20.98 -18.30 36.93
C THR A 93 -21.31 -16.99 37.67
N LEU A 94 -21.20 -15.85 37.00
CA LEU A 94 -21.57 -14.54 37.54
C LEU A 94 -23.07 -14.44 37.87
N ALA A 95 -23.93 -15.01 37.02
CA ALA A 95 -25.37 -15.09 37.29
C ALA A 95 -25.67 -15.96 38.53
N LEU A 96 -25.03 -17.13 38.65
CA LEU A 96 -25.17 -18.02 39.80
C LEU A 96 -24.73 -17.33 41.11
N HIS A 97 -23.54 -16.70 41.13
CA HIS A 97 -23.06 -15.95 42.28
C HIS A 97 -24.00 -14.79 42.66
N ARG A 98 -24.56 -14.07 41.68
CA ARG A 98 -25.57 -13.01 41.93
C ARG A 98 -26.84 -13.57 42.57
N VAL A 99 -27.35 -14.72 42.12
CA VAL A 99 -28.53 -15.38 42.70
C VAL A 99 -28.26 -15.87 44.13
N GLN A 100 -27.11 -16.51 44.36
CA GLN A 100 -26.69 -16.98 45.69
C GLN A 100 -26.53 -15.81 46.67
N LEU A 101 -25.84 -14.75 46.28
CA LEU A 101 -25.66 -13.54 47.10
C LEU A 101 -27.00 -12.85 47.38
N MET A 102 -27.89 -12.73 46.39
CA MET A 102 -29.24 -12.18 46.58
C MET A 102 -30.07 -12.99 47.57
N ASN A 103 -29.93 -14.33 47.58
CA ASN A 103 -30.60 -15.18 48.56
C ASN A 103 -30.00 -15.03 49.98
N ALA A 104 -28.67 -14.93 50.09
CA ALA A 104 -27.99 -14.66 51.36
C ALA A 104 -28.37 -13.28 51.94
N LEU A 105 -28.43 -12.24 51.10
CA LEU A 105 -28.90 -10.91 51.49
C LEU A 105 -30.38 -10.93 51.91
N ARG A 106 -31.25 -11.61 51.15
CA ARG A 106 -32.69 -11.74 51.48
C ARG A 106 -32.93 -12.45 52.80
N THR A 107 -32.14 -13.48 53.11
CA THR A 107 -32.24 -14.22 54.39
C THR A 107 -31.63 -13.46 55.56
N LYS A 108 -30.63 -12.58 55.32
CA LYS A 108 -30.17 -11.59 56.31
C LYS A 108 -31.24 -10.52 56.58
N LEU A 109 -31.73 -9.81 55.57
CA LEU A 109 -32.72 -8.73 55.73
C LEU A 109 -34.00 -9.17 56.46
N ARG A 110 -34.40 -10.44 56.34
CA ARG A 110 -35.54 -11.02 57.08
C ARG A 110 -35.37 -11.00 58.61
N LYS A 111 -34.17 -10.79 59.14
CA LYS A 111 -33.91 -10.72 60.59
C LYS A 111 -34.35 -9.39 61.21
N ASN A 112 -34.40 -8.31 60.44
CA ASN A 112 -34.77 -6.95 60.90
C ASN A 112 -33.92 -6.42 62.08
N ASP A 113 -32.71 -6.97 62.24
CA ASP A 113 -31.65 -6.44 63.12
C ASP A 113 -31.13 -5.08 62.61
N ASP A 114 -30.34 -4.36 63.42
CA ASP A 114 -29.79 -3.06 63.03
C ASP A 114 -28.82 -3.18 61.83
N ASP A 115 -28.10 -4.31 61.72
CA ASP A 115 -27.34 -4.68 60.52
C ASP A 115 -28.24 -4.69 59.27
N SER A 116 -29.42 -5.31 59.32
CA SER A 116 -30.38 -5.32 58.20
C SER A 116 -30.83 -3.91 57.81
N LYS A 117 -30.98 -2.99 58.77
CA LYS A 117 -31.33 -1.58 58.52
C LYS A 117 -30.18 -0.85 57.81
N LEU A 118 -28.95 -1.02 58.29
CA LEU A 118 -27.74 -0.44 57.69
C LEU A 118 -27.47 -0.98 56.26
N ILE A 119 -27.72 -2.28 56.03
CA ILE A 119 -27.64 -2.88 54.70
C ILE A 119 -28.72 -2.29 53.79
N LEU A 120 -29.96 -2.14 54.26
CA LEU A 120 -31.06 -1.57 53.46
C LEU A 120 -30.81 -0.09 53.09
N GLU A 121 -30.33 0.72 54.03
CA GLU A 121 -29.93 2.10 53.74
C GLU A 121 -28.79 2.15 52.71
N THR A 122 -27.80 1.26 52.85
CA THR A 122 -26.67 1.16 51.92
C THR A 122 -27.11 0.73 50.52
N ILE A 123 -28.04 -0.23 50.39
CA ILE A 123 -28.65 -0.61 49.12
C ILE A 123 -29.40 0.58 48.50
N LYS A 124 -30.15 1.36 49.30
CA LYS A 124 -30.84 2.57 48.82
C LYS A 124 -29.85 3.61 48.30
N ARG A 125 -28.75 3.86 49.01
CA ARG A 125 -27.67 4.79 48.58
C ARG A 125 -27.01 4.32 47.28
N ILE A 126 -26.68 3.02 47.16
CA ILE A 126 -26.13 2.41 45.94
C ILE A 126 -27.09 2.57 44.75
N LEU A 127 -28.40 2.37 44.95
CA LEU A 127 -29.42 2.48 43.90
C LEU A 127 -29.60 3.92 43.39
N MET A 128 -29.57 4.91 44.29
CA MET A 128 -29.59 6.32 43.89
C MET A 128 -28.35 6.69 43.06
N LEU A 129 -27.16 6.26 43.51
CA LEU A 129 -25.90 6.49 42.80
C LEU A 129 -25.85 5.80 41.43
N SER A 130 -26.33 4.55 41.32
CA SER A 130 -26.34 3.82 40.05
C SER A 130 -27.32 4.44 39.04
N THR A 131 -28.48 4.93 39.51
CA THR A 131 -29.45 5.64 38.66
C THR A 131 -28.87 6.95 38.13
N ALA A 132 -28.19 7.74 38.98
CA ALA A 132 -27.48 8.95 38.57
C ALA A 132 -26.34 8.66 37.57
N ALA A 133 -25.59 7.56 37.78
CA ALA A 133 -24.53 7.13 36.87
C ALA A 133 -25.08 6.70 35.50
N ILE A 134 -26.20 5.98 35.46
CA ILE A 134 -26.88 5.56 34.21
C ILE A 134 -27.37 6.78 33.43
N GLU A 135 -28.01 7.75 34.10
CA GLU A 135 -28.50 8.96 33.43
C GLU A 135 -27.34 9.84 32.93
N SER A 136 -26.25 9.96 33.69
CA SER A 136 -25.01 10.62 33.23
C SER A 136 -24.41 9.91 32.00
N GLN A 137 -24.35 8.58 32.00
CA GLN A 137 -23.87 7.82 30.84
C GLN A 137 -24.77 7.99 29.61
N LYS A 138 -26.10 8.07 29.80
CA LYS A 138 -27.08 8.33 28.74
C LYS A 138 -26.87 9.73 28.14
N GLN A 139 -26.71 10.76 28.96
CA GLN A 139 -26.42 12.13 28.51
C GLN A 139 -25.07 12.22 27.78
N ALA A 140 -24.05 11.49 28.23
CA ALA A 140 -22.76 11.42 27.54
C ALA A 140 -22.89 10.83 26.13
N ARG A 141 -23.65 9.73 25.95
CA ARG A 141 -23.92 9.13 24.63
C ARG A 141 -24.70 10.08 23.72
N GLU A 142 -25.71 10.75 24.24
CA GLU A 142 -26.51 11.72 23.47
C GLU A 142 -25.65 12.92 22.99
N MET A 143 -24.70 13.37 23.80
CA MET A 143 -23.76 14.42 23.43
C MET A 143 -22.68 13.93 22.44
N GLU A 144 -22.24 12.68 22.56
CA GLU A 144 -21.34 12.03 21.59
C GLU A 144 -22.01 11.88 20.21
N GLU A 145 -23.28 11.46 20.17
CA GLU A 145 -24.06 11.37 18.94
C GLU A 145 -24.18 12.74 18.25
N LYS A 146 -24.60 13.79 18.99
CA LYS A 146 -24.65 15.17 18.50
C LYS A 146 -23.28 15.66 17.99
N LEU A 147 -22.19 15.33 18.67
CA LEU A 147 -20.83 15.65 18.25
C LEU A 147 -20.45 14.93 16.95
N ASN A 148 -20.81 13.65 16.80
CA ASN A 148 -20.55 12.87 15.59
C ASN A 148 -21.39 13.37 14.40
N ASP A 149 -22.61 13.83 14.65
CA ASP A 149 -23.45 14.53 13.68
C ASP A 149 -22.82 15.84 13.18
N ILE A 150 -22.24 16.63 14.10
CA ILE A 150 -21.50 17.86 13.78
C ILE A 150 -20.22 17.53 12.98
N LYS A 151 -19.48 16.47 13.34
CA LYS A 151 -18.32 15.99 12.55
C LYS A 151 -18.74 15.62 11.13
N ARG A 152 -19.85 14.88 10.95
CA ARG A 152 -20.39 14.47 9.64
C ARG A 152 -20.77 15.69 8.79
N LYS A 153 -21.54 16.63 9.34
CA LYS A 153 -21.93 17.90 8.68
C LYS A 153 -20.71 18.74 8.28
N ARG A 154 -19.69 18.83 9.15
CA ARG A 154 -18.42 19.53 8.87
C ARG A 154 -17.63 18.90 7.72
N LEU A 155 -17.58 17.56 7.66
CA LEU A 155 -16.90 16.84 6.58
C LEU A 155 -17.59 17.07 5.23
N SER A 156 -18.92 16.95 5.17
CA SER A 156 -19.70 17.23 3.95
C SER A 156 -19.53 18.68 3.47
N LEU A 157 -19.50 19.65 4.40
CA LEU A 157 -19.24 21.05 4.08
C LEU A 157 -17.82 21.28 3.52
N LYS A 158 -16.81 20.63 4.11
CA LYS A 158 -15.42 20.67 3.60
C LYS A 158 -15.35 20.13 2.17
N GLN A 159 -15.91 18.95 1.92
CA GLN A 159 -15.96 18.33 0.58
C GLN A 159 -16.71 19.20 -0.44
N ALA A 160 -17.80 19.88 -0.04
CA ALA A 160 -18.52 20.81 -0.90
C ALA A 160 -17.70 22.08 -1.19
N GLY A 161 -16.95 22.58 -0.22
CA GLY A 161 -16.01 23.70 -0.38
C GLY A 161 -14.87 23.36 -1.34
N GLU A 162 -14.25 22.19 -1.19
CA GLU A 162 -13.19 21.67 -2.07
C GLU A 162 -13.70 21.54 -3.52
N LYS A 163 -14.88 20.96 -3.73
CA LYS A 163 -15.52 20.87 -5.06
C LYS A 163 -15.77 22.26 -5.69
N LYS A 164 -16.25 23.24 -4.91
CA LYS A 164 -16.42 24.62 -5.39
C LYS A 164 -15.09 25.31 -5.70
N LEU A 165 -14.05 25.09 -4.89
CA LEU A 165 -12.73 25.66 -5.13
C LEU A 165 -12.09 25.11 -6.41
N LEU A 166 -12.23 23.81 -6.66
CA LEU A 166 -11.83 23.18 -7.93
C LEU A 166 -12.60 23.76 -9.12
N GLN A 167 -13.92 23.94 -9.00
CA GLN A 167 -14.74 24.57 -10.04
C GLN A 167 -14.27 26.00 -10.35
N ILE A 168 -14.00 26.82 -9.32
CA ILE A 168 -13.47 28.19 -9.46
C ILE A 168 -12.10 28.17 -10.16
N HIS A 169 -11.21 27.25 -9.80
CA HIS A 169 -9.90 27.13 -10.43
C HIS A 169 -10.01 26.77 -11.92
N THR A 170 -10.83 25.78 -12.27
CA THR A 170 -11.08 25.38 -13.67
C THR A 170 -11.73 26.51 -14.48
N MET A 171 -12.71 27.23 -13.92
CA MET A 171 -13.31 28.38 -14.59
C MET A 171 -12.31 29.52 -14.79
N LYS A 172 -11.45 29.83 -13.80
CA LYS A 172 -10.40 30.83 -13.92
C LYS A 172 -9.35 30.45 -14.98
N LYS A 173 -8.98 29.16 -15.06
CA LYS A 173 -8.08 28.65 -16.11
C LYS A 173 -8.69 28.84 -17.49
N LYS A 174 -9.95 28.43 -17.68
CA LYS A 174 -10.68 28.62 -18.94
C LYS A 174 -10.81 30.09 -19.33
N GLN A 175 -11.14 30.99 -18.40
CA GLN A 175 -11.22 32.44 -18.68
C GLN A 175 -9.87 33.03 -19.13
N LYS A 176 -8.75 32.54 -18.60
CA LYS A 176 -7.42 32.94 -19.05
C LYS A 176 -7.13 32.44 -20.47
N GLU A 177 -7.46 31.19 -20.77
CA GLU A 177 -7.31 30.61 -22.11
C GLU A 177 -8.19 31.31 -23.16
N GLU A 178 -9.41 31.71 -22.79
CA GLU A 178 -10.31 32.52 -23.64
C GLU A 178 -9.74 33.93 -23.89
N LEU A 179 -9.15 34.59 -22.88
CA LEU A 179 -8.50 35.89 -23.03
C LEU A 179 -7.26 35.82 -23.94
N GLU A 180 -6.37 34.85 -23.71
CA GLU A 180 -5.17 34.63 -24.53
C GLU A 180 -5.53 34.34 -26.00
N SER A 181 -6.61 33.58 -26.23
CA SER A 181 -7.15 33.33 -27.57
C SER A 181 -7.66 34.60 -28.26
N ILE A 182 -8.33 35.50 -27.53
CA ILE A 182 -8.79 36.80 -28.05
C ILE A 182 -7.61 37.70 -28.41
N GLU A 183 -6.59 37.80 -27.55
CA GLU A 183 -5.38 38.61 -27.79
C GLU A 183 -4.60 38.13 -29.03
N VAL A 184 -4.44 36.81 -29.19
CA VAL A 184 -3.86 36.21 -30.40
C VAL A 184 -4.71 36.51 -31.63
N GLY A 185 -6.04 36.41 -31.51
CA GLY A 185 -6.98 36.78 -32.57
C GLY A 185 -6.88 38.25 -33.00
N GLU A 186 -6.67 39.17 -32.06
CA GLU A 186 -6.40 40.58 -32.38
C GLU A 186 -5.04 40.80 -33.03
N MET A 187 -3.98 40.13 -32.55
CA MET A 187 -2.66 40.19 -33.15
C MET A 187 -2.70 39.73 -34.61
N LEU A 188 -3.39 38.63 -34.89
CA LEU A 188 -3.55 38.08 -36.24
C LEU A 188 -4.38 39.02 -37.14
N LYS A 189 -5.41 39.69 -36.59
CA LYS A 189 -6.14 40.79 -37.26
C LYS A 189 -5.29 42.05 -37.50
N ARG A 190 -4.26 42.32 -36.68
CA ARG A 190 -3.28 43.40 -36.95
C ARG A 190 -2.34 42.99 -38.09
N ILE A 191 -1.73 41.81 -38.01
CA ILE A 191 -0.81 41.28 -39.03
C ILE A 191 -1.47 41.22 -40.42
N ARG A 192 -2.70 40.68 -40.52
CA ARG A 192 -3.42 40.58 -41.80
C ARG A 192 -3.68 41.96 -42.46
N ARG A 193 -3.99 43.00 -41.66
CA ARG A 193 -4.19 44.36 -42.17
C ARG A 193 -2.89 45.02 -42.63
N ASN A 194 -1.77 44.74 -41.95
CA ASN A 194 -0.47 45.24 -42.39
C ASN A 194 -0.05 44.55 -43.68
N LEU A 195 -0.14 43.22 -43.75
CA LEU A 195 0.17 42.45 -44.97
C LEU A 195 -0.64 42.95 -46.17
N GLN A 196 -1.95 43.17 -46.01
CA GLN A 196 -2.80 43.71 -47.07
C GLN A 196 -2.30 45.08 -47.57
N LYS A 197 -1.89 45.99 -46.68
CA LYS A 197 -1.34 47.30 -47.08
C LYS A 197 -0.02 47.18 -47.83
N GLU A 198 0.87 46.27 -47.42
CA GLU A 198 2.13 46.02 -48.12
C GLU A 198 1.88 45.41 -49.51
N THR A 199 0.87 44.53 -49.66
CA THR A 199 0.41 44.04 -50.96
C THR A 199 -0.14 45.18 -51.82
N GLU A 200 -1.06 46.00 -51.32
CA GLU A 200 -1.64 47.14 -52.03
C GLU A 200 -0.55 48.13 -52.48
N MET A 201 0.40 48.46 -51.61
CA MET A 201 1.57 49.29 -51.93
C MET A 201 2.46 48.65 -52.99
N THR A 202 2.74 47.35 -52.89
CA THR A 202 3.55 46.60 -53.85
C THR A 202 2.91 46.61 -55.24
N THR A 203 1.60 46.38 -55.34
CA THR A 203 0.86 46.45 -56.61
C THR A 203 0.87 47.85 -57.20
N LEU A 204 0.72 48.91 -56.39
CA LEU A 204 0.87 50.29 -56.87
C LEU A 204 2.27 50.56 -57.43
N ILE A 205 3.32 50.11 -56.74
CA ILE A 205 4.71 50.25 -57.18
C ILE A 205 4.96 49.46 -58.49
N GLN A 206 4.45 48.23 -58.59
CA GLN A 206 4.52 47.41 -59.82
C GLN A 206 3.85 48.11 -61.01
N ASN A 207 2.61 48.61 -60.83
CA ASN A 207 1.86 49.32 -61.85
C ASN A 207 2.56 50.62 -62.31
N ILE A 208 3.19 51.35 -61.38
CA ILE A 208 3.99 52.54 -61.70
C ILE A 208 5.23 52.18 -62.51
N PHE A 209 6.00 51.15 -62.13
CA PHE A 209 7.17 50.71 -62.89
C PHE A 209 6.80 50.20 -64.29
N GLN A 210 5.73 49.42 -64.43
CA GLN A 210 5.20 49.01 -65.75
C GLN A 210 4.84 50.22 -66.61
N SER A 211 4.11 51.19 -66.05
CA SER A 211 3.70 52.42 -66.74
C SER A 211 4.90 53.26 -67.21
N ILE A 212 5.96 53.36 -66.38
CA ILE A 212 7.19 54.06 -66.73
C ILE A 212 7.93 53.34 -67.86
N ILE A 213 8.11 52.01 -67.78
CA ILE A 213 8.80 51.22 -68.81
C ILE A 213 8.07 51.34 -70.16
N ILE A 214 6.75 51.17 -70.17
CA ILE A 214 5.93 51.28 -71.39
C ILE A 214 5.94 52.73 -71.93
N GLY A 215 5.81 53.73 -71.05
CA GLY A 215 5.82 55.15 -71.43
C GLY A 215 7.17 55.68 -71.93
N SER A 216 8.28 55.04 -71.56
CA SER A 216 9.65 55.48 -71.90
C SER A 216 10.01 55.42 -73.39
N ARG A 217 9.19 54.75 -74.22
CA ARG A 217 9.46 54.44 -75.64
C ARG A 217 10.71 53.60 -75.91
N VAL A 218 11.28 52.94 -74.90
CA VAL A 218 12.29 51.89 -75.09
C VAL A 218 11.62 50.64 -75.67
N ASN A 219 12.27 49.95 -76.62
CA ASN A 219 11.80 48.67 -77.19
C ASN A 219 11.98 47.49 -76.21
N TRP A 220 11.29 47.57 -75.07
CA TRP A 220 11.29 46.55 -73.99
C TRP A 220 10.83 45.15 -74.44
N ALA A 221 10.20 45.03 -75.62
CA ALA A 221 9.77 43.76 -76.20
C ALA A 221 10.87 43.05 -77.03
N GLU A 222 11.93 43.78 -77.43
CA GLU A 222 13.09 43.28 -78.18
C GLU A 222 14.24 42.87 -77.26
N ASP A 223 14.48 43.61 -76.16
CA ASP A 223 15.41 43.20 -75.10
C ASP A 223 14.82 42.04 -74.26
N PRO A 224 15.46 40.85 -74.21
CA PRO A 224 15.00 39.74 -73.37
C PRO A 224 14.95 40.08 -71.87
N ALA A 225 15.82 40.96 -71.37
CA ALA A 225 15.89 41.29 -69.95
C ALA A 225 14.71 42.16 -69.50
N LEU A 226 14.48 43.30 -70.15
CA LEU A 226 13.29 44.15 -69.92
C LEU A 226 11.99 43.36 -70.11
N LYS A 227 11.90 42.52 -71.15
CA LYS A 227 10.74 41.66 -71.41
C LYS A 227 10.46 40.70 -70.26
N ALA A 228 11.50 40.07 -69.70
CA ALA A 228 11.37 39.20 -68.54
C ALA A 228 10.89 39.97 -67.30
N ILE A 229 11.44 41.16 -67.05
CA ILE A 229 11.07 42.01 -65.91
C ILE A 229 9.59 42.44 -65.98
N VAL A 230 9.13 42.95 -67.12
CA VAL A 230 7.73 43.40 -67.29
C VAL A 230 6.74 42.24 -67.09
N LEU A 231 7.03 41.07 -67.68
CA LEU A 231 6.18 39.87 -67.55
C LEU A 231 6.24 39.22 -66.15
N GLN A 232 7.30 39.45 -65.37
CA GLN A 232 7.36 39.03 -63.97
C GLN A 232 6.56 39.97 -63.06
N LEU A 233 6.64 41.29 -63.29
CA LEU A 233 5.82 42.28 -62.59
C LEU A 233 4.32 42.00 -62.76
N GLU A 234 3.89 41.61 -63.97
CA GLU A 234 2.49 41.27 -64.29
C GLU A 234 2.01 40.00 -63.55
N LYS A 235 2.81 38.93 -63.53
CA LYS A 235 2.42 37.65 -62.90
C LYS A 235 2.22 37.73 -61.40
N ASN A 236 2.95 38.63 -60.72
CA ASN A 236 2.86 38.81 -59.27
C ASN A 236 1.53 39.43 -58.80
N VAL A 237 0.73 39.99 -59.72
CA VAL A 237 -0.61 40.56 -59.42
C VAL A 237 -1.70 39.47 -59.39
N ALA A 238 -1.45 38.29 -59.99
CA ALA A 238 -2.48 37.26 -60.23
C ALA A 238 -2.36 36.02 -59.31
N LEU A 239 -1.57 36.08 -58.24
CA LEU A 239 -1.13 34.90 -57.46
C LEU A 239 -1.30 35.06 -55.94
N ILE A 240 -2.23 35.92 -55.52
CA ILE A 240 -2.59 36.25 -54.12
C ILE A 240 -4.11 36.18 -53.95
#